data_AF-A0A813TFV5-F1
#
_entry.id   AF-A0A813TFV5-F1
#
_cell.length_a   1.000
_cell.length_b   1.000
_cell.length_c   1.000
_cell.angle_alpha   90.00
_cell.angle_beta   90.00
_cell.angle_gamma   90.00
#
_symmetry.space_group_name_H-M   'P 1'
#
loop_
_entity.id
_entity.type
_entity.pdbx_description
1 polymer ?
#
loop_
_entity_poly.entity_id
_entity_poly.type
_entity_poly.pdbx_seq_one_letter_code
_entity_poly.pdbx_strand_id
1 'polypeptide(L)'
;MGTLVFQALSTLCVLVDQTILNRLIQFNSTQYISASVTPSNVFQLQTDAFISQFISSTTNEFLLSLAMIRKTTQSNALVSGQFTNYRFYPGNDAYLFTKSARYGDCTCSSSATCIDQYAVVYYPNFTDIFPLPGLYTGCYIIESLLQSDLQCFYDQACINKLQSYLGSSTLIDATALDISL
;
A
#
# COMPACT_ATOMS: atom_id res chain seq x y z
N MET A 1 5.29 -3.73 -13.15
CA MET A 1 5.01 -3.36 -11.75
C MET A 1 4.35 -1.99 -11.60
N GLY A 2 4.81 -0.92 -12.27
CA GLY A 2 4.27 0.45 -12.11
C GLY A 2 2.74 0.54 -12.06
N THR A 3 2.02 0.03 -13.06
CA THR A 3 0.54 0.07 -13.11
C THR A 3 -0.14 -0.63 -11.94
N LEU A 4 0.42 -1.75 -11.48
CA LEU A 4 -0.17 -2.56 -10.41
C LEU A 4 0.00 -1.90 -9.04
N VAL A 5 1.08 -1.14 -8.84
CA VAL A 5 1.29 -0.39 -7.59
C VAL A 5 0.18 0.65 -7.41
N PHE A 6 -0.18 1.38 -8.47
CA PHE A 6 -1.28 2.34 -8.43
C PHE A 6 -2.66 1.67 -8.27
N GLN A 7 -2.87 0.49 -8.86
CA GLN A 7 -4.09 -0.28 -8.62
C GLN A 7 -4.22 -0.73 -7.17
N ALA A 8 -3.12 -1.19 -6.56
CA ALA A 8 -3.10 -1.57 -5.15
C ALA A 8 -3.31 -0.35 -4.24
N LEU A 9 -2.70 0.80 -4.55
CA LEU A 9 -2.93 2.05 -3.84
C LEU A 9 -4.41 2.47 -3.91
N SER A 10 -4.98 2.49 -5.12
CA SER A 10 -6.40 2.79 -5.33
C SER A 10 -7.31 1.84 -4.54
N THR A 11 -6.99 0.54 -4.53
CA THR A 11 -7.74 -0.46 -3.77
C THR A 11 -7.68 -0.19 -2.27
N LEU A 12 -6.51 0.18 -1.73
CA LEU A 12 -6.37 0.54 -0.32
C LEU A 12 -7.17 1.81 0.02
N CYS A 13 -7.15 2.83 -0.84
CA CYS A 13 -7.96 4.04 -0.64
C CYS A 13 -9.46 3.72 -0.61
N VAL A 14 -9.96 2.91 -1.55
CA VAL A 14 -11.35 2.47 -1.58
C VAL A 14 -11.71 1.68 -0.32
N LEU A 15 -10.82 0.80 0.14
CA LEU A 15 -11.06 0.01 1.34
C LEU A 15 -11.14 0.88 2.61
N VAL A 16 -10.27 1.89 2.72
CA VAL A 16 -10.30 2.87 3.82
C VAL A 16 -11.62 3.66 3.79
N ASP A 17 -11.99 4.19 2.63
CA ASP A 17 -13.23 4.95 2.46
C ASP A 17 -14.46 4.12 2.85
N GLN A 18 -14.58 2.91 2.32
CA GLN A 18 -15.66 1.99 2.67
C GLN A 18 -15.66 1.63 4.15
N THR A 19 -14.49 1.45 4.77
CA THR A 19 -14.39 1.18 6.21
C THR A 19 -14.94 2.35 7.02
N ILE A 20 -14.55 3.59 6.69
CA ILE A 20 -15.05 4.79 7.35
C ILE A 20 -16.56 4.93 7.17
N LEU A 21 -17.06 4.79 5.94
CA LEU A 21 -18.48 4.90 5.63
C LEU A 21 -19.31 3.86 6.41
N ASN A 22 -18.89 2.60 6.42
CA ASN A 22 -19.58 1.54 7.16
C ASN A 22 -19.60 1.81 8.66
N ARG A 23 -18.49 2.33 9.21
CA ARG A 23 -18.40 2.67 10.63
C ARG A 23 -19.24 3.88 10.98
N LEU A 24 -19.31 4.89 10.12
CA LEU A 24 -20.20 6.04 10.29
C LEU A 24 -21.68 5.62 10.31
N ILE A 25 -22.10 4.70 9.44
CA ILE A 25 -23.47 4.16 9.46
C ILE A 25 -23.78 3.51 10.80
N GLN A 26 -22.86 2.69 11.33
CA GLN A 26 -23.02 2.08 12.65
C GLN A 26 -23.05 3.13 13.76
N PHE A 27 -22.14 4.09 13.75
CA PHE A 27 -22.07 5.15 14.74
C PHE A 27 -23.37 5.98 14.79
N ASN A 28 -23.89 6.39 13.63
CA ASN A 28 -25.14 7.16 13.53
C ASN A 28 -26.38 6.37 13.95
N SER A 29 -26.30 5.03 14.01
CA SER A 29 -27.38 4.20 14.55
C SER A 29 -27.37 4.10 16.08
N THR A 30 -26.31 4.58 16.75
CA THR A 30 -26.22 4.58 18.21
C THR A 30 -26.92 5.79 18.82
N GLN A 31 -27.50 5.63 20.01
CA GLN A 31 -28.19 6.69 20.73
C GLN A 31 -27.68 6.78 22.17
N TYR A 32 -27.54 8.01 22.67
CA TYR A 32 -27.26 8.25 24.08
C TYR A 32 -28.56 8.19 24.88
N ILE A 33 -28.64 7.27 25.85
CA ILE A 33 -29.79 7.09 26.73
C ILE A 33 -29.31 7.17 28.18
N SER A 34 -30.01 7.96 29.00
CA SER A 34 -29.73 8.12 30.42
C SER A 34 -31.00 7.97 31.26
N ALA A 35 -30.87 7.36 32.43
CA ALA A 35 -31.98 7.19 33.37
C ALA A 35 -32.35 8.48 34.13
N SER A 36 -31.50 9.52 34.04
CA SER A 36 -31.69 10.80 34.74
C SER A 36 -31.33 11.98 33.86
N VAL A 37 -31.87 13.16 34.18
CA VAL A 37 -31.49 14.42 33.52
C VAL A 37 -29.98 14.60 33.64
N THR A 38 -29.30 14.63 32.50
CA THR A 38 -27.84 14.72 32.44
C THR A 38 -27.43 16.19 32.34
N PRO A 39 -26.55 16.71 33.21
CA PRO A 39 -26.00 18.05 33.08
C PRO A 39 -25.29 18.24 31.73
N SER A 40 -25.38 19.43 31.14
CA SER A 40 -24.85 19.71 29.80
C SER A 40 -23.35 19.41 29.67
N ASN A 41 -22.55 19.67 30.71
CA ASN A 41 -21.12 19.39 30.72
C ASN A 41 -20.83 17.88 30.71
N VAL A 42 -21.63 17.08 31.43
CA VAL A 42 -21.48 15.62 31.47
C VAL A 42 -21.87 15.01 30.13
N PHE A 43 -22.97 15.50 29.54
CA PHE A 43 -23.39 15.09 28.21
C PHE A 43 -22.27 15.34 27.18
N GLN A 44 -21.69 16.55 27.17
CA GLN A 44 -20.62 16.90 26.25
C GLN A 44 -19.37 16.01 26.43
N LEU A 45 -18.93 15.79 27.67
CA LEU A 45 -17.80 14.90 27.96
C LEU A 45 -18.03 13.47 27.45
N GLN A 46 -19.26 12.97 27.59
CA GLN A 46 -19.61 11.64 27.08
C GLN A 46 -19.65 11.62 25.55
N THR A 47 -20.22 12.63 24.91
CA THR A 47 -20.20 12.76 23.44
C THR A 47 -18.76 12.76 22.90
N ASP A 48 -17.87 13.54 23.49
CA ASP A 48 -16.46 13.62 23.08
C ASP A 48 -15.74 12.29 23.28
N ALA A 49 -16.03 11.59 24.39
CA ALA A 49 -15.51 10.25 24.64
C ALA A 49 -16.02 9.23 23.61
N PHE A 50 -17.30 9.27 23.24
CA PHE A 50 -17.87 8.40 22.21
C PHE A 50 -17.25 8.66 20.83
N ILE A 51 -17.08 9.91 20.43
CA ILE A 51 -16.42 10.28 19.16
C ILE A 51 -14.97 9.80 19.16
N SER A 52 -14.24 10.03 20.25
CA SER A 52 -12.85 9.59 20.39
C SER A 52 -12.71 8.07 20.30
N GLN A 53 -13.61 7.35 20.98
CA GLN A 53 -13.65 5.89 20.93
C GLN A 53 -13.95 5.38 19.53
N PHE A 54 -14.91 6.00 18.82
CA PHE A 54 -15.26 5.66 17.45
C PHE A 54 -14.07 5.80 16.48
N ILE A 55 -13.35 6.93 16.55
CA ILE A 55 -12.16 7.17 15.72
C ILE A 55 -11.11 6.11 16.02
N SER A 56 -10.77 5.94 17.30
CA SER A 56 -9.74 5.00 17.75
C SER A 56 -10.06 3.54 17.38
N SER A 57 -11.29 3.08 17.63
CA SER A 57 -11.67 1.69 17.33
C SER A 57 -11.68 1.43 15.83
N THR A 58 -12.20 2.37 15.03
CA THR A 58 -12.22 2.25 13.56
C THR A 58 -10.81 2.13 12.99
N THR A 59 -9.90 3.00 13.42
CA THR A 59 -8.50 2.95 13.00
C THR A 59 -7.82 1.65 13.43
N ASN A 60 -7.96 1.26 14.70
CA ASN A 60 -7.31 0.07 15.24
C ASN A 60 -7.79 -1.23 14.57
N GLU A 61 -9.08 -1.36 14.31
CA GLU A 61 -9.63 -2.54 13.64
C GLU A 61 -9.18 -2.64 12.18
N PHE A 62 -9.10 -1.51 11.47
CA PHE A 62 -8.54 -1.47 10.12
C PHE A 62 -7.06 -1.89 10.12
N LEU A 63 -6.25 -1.30 11.01
CA LEU A 63 -4.83 -1.62 11.12
C LEU A 63 -4.59 -3.08 11.54
N LEU A 64 -5.42 -3.62 12.44
CA LEU A 64 -5.37 -5.01 12.83
C LEU A 64 -5.67 -5.94 11.64
N SER A 65 -6.69 -5.61 10.85
CA SER A 65 -7.05 -6.37 9.64
C SER A 65 -5.91 -6.35 8.62
N LEU A 66 -5.32 -5.18 8.37
CA LEU A 66 -4.16 -5.04 7.50
C LEU A 66 -2.95 -5.84 8.01
N ALA A 67 -2.65 -5.78 9.30
CA ALA A 67 -1.58 -6.54 9.92
C ALA A 67 -1.82 -8.06 9.81
N MET A 68 -3.06 -8.51 9.96
CA MET A 68 -3.44 -9.91 9.79
C MET A 68 -3.20 -10.38 8.35
N ILE A 69 -3.63 -9.60 7.34
CA ILE A 69 -3.37 -9.90 5.93
C ILE A 69 -1.86 -10.02 5.68
N ARG A 70 -1.07 -9.04 6.14
CA ARG A 70 0.39 -9.04 5.94
C ARG A 70 1.06 -10.28 6.56
N LYS A 71 0.73 -10.58 7.83
CA LYS A 71 1.31 -11.71 8.56
C LYS A 71 0.87 -13.06 7.97
N THR A 72 -0.40 -13.24 7.66
CA THR A 72 -0.92 -14.49 7.09
C THR A 72 -0.37 -14.74 5.68
N THR A 73 -0.22 -13.69 4.87
CA THR A 73 0.39 -13.77 3.54
C THR A 73 1.83 -14.29 3.61
N GLN A 74 2.66 -13.72 4.50
CA GLN A 74 4.04 -14.16 4.69
C GLN A 74 4.13 -15.55 5.32
N SER A 75 3.36 -15.80 6.37
CA SER A 75 3.41 -17.06 7.12
C SER A 75 2.99 -18.27 6.28
N ASN A 76 2.14 -18.06 5.28
CA ASN A 76 1.74 -19.11 4.34
C ASN A 76 2.58 -19.10 3.05
N ALA A 77 3.62 -18.26 2.98
CA ALA A 77 4.47 -18.08 1.80
C ALA A 77 3.66 -17.91 0.49
N LEU A 78 2.53 -17.19 0.56
CA LEU A 78 1.65 -17.03 -0.60
C LEU A 78 2.39 -16.34 -1.72
N VAL A 79 2.40 -16.95 -2.90
CA VAL A 79 3.10 -16.40 -4.06
C VAL A 79 2.34 -15.19 -4.58
N SER A 80 3.03 -14.05 -4.69
CA SER A 80 2.46 -12.83 -5.26
C SER A 80 2.13 -13.04 -6.74
N GLY A 81 1.06 -12.41 -7.22
CA GLY A 81 0.65 -12.52 -8.63
C GLY A 81 1.66 -11.94 -9.63
N GLN A 82 2.70 -11.24 -9.15
CA GLN A 82 3.82 -10.72 -9.96
C GLN A 82 5.13 -11.49 -9.74
N PHE A 83 5.11 -12.56 -8.94
CA PHE A 83 6.30 -13.36 -8.61
C PHE A 83 7.44 -12.52 -8.02
N THR A 84 7.09 -11.46 -7.27
CA THR A 84 8.03 -10.53 -6.64
C THR A 84 8.61 -11.10 -5.36
N ASN A 85 7.90 -12.00 -4.67
CA ASN A 85 8.41 -12.72 -3.50
C ASN A 85 9.01 -14.09 -3.80
N TYR A 86 8.45 -14.84 -4.75
CA TYR A 86 8.95 -16.16 -5.17
C TYR A 86 8.87 -16.30 -6.67
N ARG A 87 9.94 -16.83 -7.27
CA ARG A 87 10.02 -17.14 -8.70
C ARG A 87 10.06 -18.65 -8.90
N PHE A 88 9.40 -19.11 -9.95
CA PHE A 88 9.40 -20.50 -10.36
C PHE A 88 10.52 -20.76 -11.36
N TYR A 89 11.23 -21.86 -11.16
CA TYR A 89 12.27 -22.31 -12.06
C TYR A 89 11.98 -23.75 -12.49
N PRO A 90 12.19 -24.07 -13.78
CA PRO A 90 12.15 -25.46 -14.22
C PRO A 90 13.35 -26.21 -13.63
N GLY A 91 13.09 -27.38 -13.07
CA GLY A 91 14.11 -28.36 -12.73
C GLY A 91 14.36 -29.35 -13.88
N ASN A 92 15.26 -30.29 -13.65
CA ASN A 92 15.36 -31.48 -14.51
C ASN A 92 14.09 -32.33 -14.31
N ASP A 93 13.69 -33.21 -15.22
CA ASP A 93 12.58 -34.17 -14.98
C ASP A 93 11.20 -33.57 -14.57
N ALA A 94 10.82 -32.45 -15.16
CA ALA A 94 9.47 -31.85 -15.06
C ALA A 94 9.00 -31.41 -13.65
N TYR A 95 9.90 -31.24 -12.67
CA TYR A 95 9.57 -30.57 -11.42
C TYR A 95 9.76 -29.05 -11.52
N LEU A 96 8.90 -28.29 -10.83
CA LEU A 96 9.06 -26.87 -10.59
C LEU A 96 9.56 -26.67 -9.17
N PHE A 97 10.58 -25.82 -9.00
CA PHE A 97 10.99 -25.38 -7.68
C PHE A 97 10.87 -23.86 -7.57
N THR A 98 10.64 -23.38 -6.35
CA THR A 98 10.55 -21.95 -6.04
C THR A 98 11.85 -21.48 -5.41
N LYS A 99 12.26 -20.26 -5.76
CA LYS A 99 13.27 -19.52 -5.00
C LYS A 99 12.69 -18.21 -4.52
N SER A 100 12.94 -17.87 -3.25
CA SER A 100 12.57 -16.57 -2.71
C SER A 100 13.37 -15.48 -3.43
N ALA A 101 12.70 -14.39 -3.79
CA ALA A 101 13.37 -13.20 -4.27
C ALA A 101 14.23 -12.57 -3.18
N ARG A 102 15.23 -11.82 -3.63
CA ARG A 102 16.17 -11.06 -2.79
C ARG A 102 16.11 -9.61 -3.23
N TYR A 103 16.04 -8.73 -2.26
CA TYR A 103 16.09 -7.28 -2.40
C TYR A 103 17.20 -6.76 -1.49
N GLY A 104 18.27 -6.21 -2.07
CA GLY A 104 19.52 -5.93 -1.37
C GLY A 104 20.04 -7.15 -0.60
N ASP A 105 20.25 -7.01 0.71
CA ASP A 105 20.67 -8.09 1.61
C ASP A 105 19.51 -8.83 2.31
N CYS A 106 18.27 -8.57 1.88
CA CYS A 106 17.05 -9.11 2.47
C CYS A 106 16.38 -10.14 1.54
N THR A 107 15.94 -11.27 2.08
CA THR A 107 15.24 -12.32 1.30
C THR A 107 13.78 -12.46 1.71
N CYS A 108 12.89 -12.66 0.74
CA CYS A 108 11.45 -12.73 1.00
C CYS A 108 11.01 -13.93 1.85
N SER A 109 11.85 -14.96 1.95
CA SER A 109 11.62 -16.07 2.88
C SER A 109 11.87 -15.68 4.34
N SER A 110 12.74 -14.70 4.58
CA SER A 110 13.10 -14.23 5.92
C SER A 110 12.26 -13.06 6.40
N SER A 111 11.92 -12.13 5.50
CA SER A 111 11.07 -10.98 5.81
C SER A 111 10.16 -10.61 4.65
N ALA A 112 8.91 -10.28 4.95
CA ALA A 112 7.99 -9.71 3.99
C ALA A 112 8.36 -8.26 3.61
N THR A 113 9.07 -7.56 4.50
CA THR A 113 9.34 -6.12 4.37
C THR A 113 10.54 -5.81 3.46
N CYS A 114 11.18 -6.82 2.87
CA CYS A 114 12.31 -6.59 1.97
C CYS A 114 11.85 -5.77 0.77
N ILE A 115 12.56 -4.67 0.51
CA ILE A 115 12.31 -3.74 -0.57
C ILE A 115 13.62 -3.28 -1.21
N ASP A 116 13.54 -2.86 -2.47
CA ASP A 116 14.57 -2.07 -3.15
C ASP A 116 13.91 -0.89 -3.87
N GLN A 117 14.72 0.13 -4.12
CA GLN A 117 14.34 1.29 -4.93
C GLN A 117 13.85 0.83 -6.30
N TYR A 118 12.62 1.19 -6.68
CA TYR A 118 12.13 0.87 -8.01
C TYR A 118 12.89 1.67 -9.06
N ALA A 119 13.20 1.05 -10.18
CA ALA A 119 13.86 1.69 -11.31
C ALA A 119 13.23 1.29 -12.64
N VAL A 120 13.28 2.21 -13.60
CA VAL A 120 13.12 1.88 -15.02
C VAL A 120 14.36 1.10 -15.45
N VAL A 121 14.16 -0.09 -16.02
CA VAL A 121 15.24 -1.01 -16.39
C VAL A 121 15.37 -1.15 -17.90
N TYR A 122 16.61 -1.32 -18.37
CA TYR A 122 16.91 -1.61 -19.77
C TYR A 122 16.80 -3.12 -20.02
N TYR A 123 15.91 -3.52 -20.92
CA TYR A 123 15.84 -4.91 -21.39
C TYR A 123 16.86 -5.14 -22.51
N PRO A 124 17.62 -6.26 -22.54
CA PRO A 124 17.42 -7.51 -21.77
C PRO A 124 18.24 -7.66 -20.49
N ASN A 125 19.20 -6.76 -20.23
CA ASN A 125 20.16 -6.94 -19.14
C ASN A 125 19.63 -6.54 -17.76
N PHE A 126 18.41 -5.99 -17.70
CA PHE A 126 17.76 -5.49 -16.50
C PHE A 126 18.62 -4.48 -15.72
N THR A 127 19.41 -3.67 -16.44
CA THR A 127 20.21 -2.61 -15.82
C THR A 127 19.33 -1.43 -15.46
N ASP A 128 19.43 -0.95 -14.22
CA ASP A 128 18.72 0.25 -13.77
C ASP A 128 19.18 1.46 -14.58
N ILE A 129 18.23 2.09 -15.28
CA ILE A 129 18.46 3.31 -16.08
C ILE A 129 18.09 4.54 -15.26
N PHE A 130 16.99 4.45 -14.54
CA PHE A 130 16.43 5.56 -13.78
C PHE A 130 15.72 5.05 -12.53
N PRO A 131 16.35 5.17 -11.34
CA PRO A 131 15.64 4.94 -10.09
C PRO A 131 14.54 5.99 -9.97
N LEU A 132 13.33 5.57 -9.62
CA LEU A 132 12.18 6.44 -9.50
C LEU A 132 12.01 6.90 -8.05
N PRO A 133 12.47 8.11 -7.68
CA PRO A 133 12.52 8.54 -6.28
C PRO A 133 11.19 8.34 -5.58
N GLY A 134 11.25 7.72 -4.40
CA GLY A 134 10.08 7.52 -3.55
C GLY A 134 9.15 6.37 -3.94
N LEU A 135 9.46 5.61 -5.00
CA LEU A 135 8.75 4.38 -5.32
C LEU A 135 9.64 3.16 -5.04
N TYR A 136 9.12 2.20 -4.29
CA TYR A 136 9.81 0.95 -3.97
C TYR A 136 9.11 -0.26 -4.58
N THR A 137 9.89 -1.32 -4.79
CA THR A 137 9.42 -2.67 -5.07
C THR A 137 9.93 -3.60 -3.99
N GLY A 138 9.27 -4.73 -3.78
CA GLY A 138 9.63 -5.65 -2.71
C GLY A 138 8.83 -6.94 -2.79
N CYS A 139 8.97 -7.77 -1.76
CA CYS A 139 8.35 -9.09 -1.71
C CYS A 139 6.84 -9.01 -1.99
N TYR A 140 6.16 -8.10 -1.30
CA TYR A 140 4.72 -7.88 -1.46
C TYR A 140 4.43 -6.42 -1.78
N ILE A 141 3.38 -6.23 -2.57
CA ILE A 141 2.97 -4.90 -3.03
C ILE A 141 2.52 -3.99 -1.88
N ILE A 142 1.89 -4.54 -0.85
CA ILE A 142 1.49 -3.79 0.37
C ILE A 142 2.75 -3.26 1.08
N GLU A 143 3.77 -4.10 1.23
CA GLU A 143 5.03 -3.71 1.90
C GLU A 143 5.81 -2.68 1.08
N SER A 144 5.73 -2.78 -0.25
CA SER A 144 6.33 -1.80 -1.17
C SER A 144 5.63 -0.44 -1.07
N LEU A 145 4.29 -0.44 -1.05
CA LEU A 145 3.47 0.77 -0.94
C LEU A 145 3.65 1.48 0.40
N LEU A 146 3.64 0.74 1.51
CA LEU A 146 3.78 1.32 2.85
C LEU A 146 5.14 2.02 3.07
N GLN A 147 6.15 1.68 2.27
CA GLN A 147 7.48 2.27 2.33
C GLN A 147 7.72 3.29 1.21
N SER A 148 6.79 3.41 0.26
CA SER A 148 6.83 4.41 -0.81
C SER A 148 6.18 5.70 -0.37
N ASP A 149 6.76 6.83 -0.76
CA ASP A 149 6.23 8.17 -0.53
C ASP A 149 5.95 8.91 -1.86
N LEU A 150 6.23 8.26 -3.00
CA LEU A 150 5.92 8.73 -4.34
C LEU A 150 6.53 10.09 -4.69
N GLN A 151 7.68 10.44 -4.09
CA GLN A 151 8.38 11.72 -4.29
C GLN A 151 8.43 12.19 -5.75
N CYS A 152 8.78 11.30 -6.68
CA CYS A 152 8.88 11.66 -8.11
C CYS A 152 7.59 12.27 -8.68
N PHE A 153 6.42 11.87 -8.17
CA PHE A 153 5.13 12.31 -8.69
C PHE A 153 4.78 13.74 -8.30
N TYR A 154 5.54 14.35 -7.38
CA TYR A 154 5.42 15.76 -6.97
C TYR A 154 6.55 16.64 -7.54
N ASP A 155 7.42 16.09 -8.39
CA ASP A 155 8.53 16.81 -9.01
C ASP A 155 8.42 16.77 -10.54
N GLN A 156 8.18 17.94 -11.15
CA GLN A 156 8.03 18.05 -12.61
C GLN A 156 9.29 17.63 -13.36
N ALA A 157 10.49 17.89 -12.83
CA ALA A 157 11.72 17.44 -13.46
C ALA A 157 11.82 15.90 -13.47
N CYS A 158 11.34 15.27 -12.40
CA CYS A 158 11.27 13.82 -12.30
C CYS A 158 10.25 13.23 -13.29
N ILE A 159 9.06 13.81 -13.40
CA ILE A 159 8.04 13.42 -14.38
C ILE A 159 8.55 13.57 -15.81
N ASN A 160 9.14 14.71 -16.15
CA ASN A 160 9.72 14.96 -17.48
C ASN A 160 10.77 13.89 -17.84
N LYS A 161 11.62 13.53 -16.87
CA LYS A 161 12.62 12.48 -17.04
C LYS A 161 11.97 11.10 -17.20
N LEU A 162 10.96 10.76 -16.39
CA LEU A 162 10.22 9.51 -16.54
C LEU A 162 9.56 9.39 -17.92
N GLN A 163 8.92 10.46 -18.40
CA GLN A 163 8.28 10.51 -19.71
C GLN A 163 9.27 10.22 -20.85
N SER A 164 10.52 10.66 -20.73
CA SER A 164 11.55 10.39 -21.74
C SER A 164 11.80 8.88 -21.98
N TYR A 165 11.49 8.03 -20.99
CA TYR A 165 11.64 6.57 -21.08
C TYR A 165 10.36 5.85 -21.55
N LEU A 166 9.21 6.50 -21.55
CA LEU A 166 7.91 5.88 -21.89
C LEU A 166 7.60 5.88 -23.39
N GLY A 167 8.41 6.55 -24.21
CA GLY A 167 8.30 6.56 -25.68
C GLY A 167 7.22 7.52 -26.23
N SER A 168 7.42 7.97 -27.47
CA SER A 168 6.60 8.99 -28.14
C SER A 168 5.14 8.58 -28.45
N SER A 169 4.76 7.32 -28.28
CA SER A 169 3.41 6.82 -28.58
C SER A 169 2.37 7.17 -27.52
N THR A 170 2.80 7.67 -26.37
CA THR A 170 1.93 8.20 -25.32
C THR A 170 2.18 9.69 -25.17
N LEU A 171 1.45 10.52 -25.92
CA LEU A 171 1.29 11.95 -25.65
C LEU A 171 0.46 12.14 -24.37
N ILE A 172 0.94 11.62 -23.25
CA ILE A 172 0.39 11.95 -21.94
C ILE A 172 1.18 13.15 -21.48
N ASP A 173 0.56 14.32 -21.58
CA ASP A 173 1.05 15.54 -20.97
C ASP A 173 0.88 15.39 -19.45
N ALA A 174 1.82 14.67 -18.83
CA ALA A 174 1.81 14.38 -17.41
C ALA A 174 2.44 15.56 -16.68
N THR A 175 1.66 16.16 -15.80
CA THR A 175 2.13 17.16 -14.85
C THR A 175 2.38 16.51 -13.50
N ALA A 176 3.33 17.05 -12.74
CA ALA A 176 3.48 16.71 -11.34
C ALA A 176 2.17 16.99 -10.58
N LEU A 177 1.93 16.19 -9.55
CA LEU A 177 0.83 16.36 -8.62
C LEU A 177 1.05 17.64 -7.79
N ASP A 178 -0.04 18.36 -7.55
CA ASP A 178 -0.04 19.55 -6.71
C ASP A 178 -0.16 19.15 -5.23
N ILE A 179 0.61 19.82 -4.38
CA ILE A 179 0.59 19.65 -2.92
C ILE A 179 -0.54 20.49 -2.28
N SER A 180 -1.20 21.37 -3.04
CA SER A 180 -2.20 22.32 -2.52
C SER A 180 -3.62 21.76 -2.29
N LEU A 181 -3.76 20.45 -2.08
CA LEU A 181 -5.02 19.77 -1.73
C LEU A 181 -5.06 19.32 -0.26
#